data_AF-A0A358MCA2-F1
#
_entry.id   AF-A0A358MCA2-F1
#
_cell.length_a   1.000
_cell.length_b   1.000
_cell.length_c   1.000
_cell.angle_alpha   90.00
_cell.angle_beta   90.00
_cell.angle_gamma   90.00
#
_symmetry.space_group_name_H-M   'P 1'
#
loop_
_entity.id
_entity.type
_entity.pdbx_description
1 polymer ?
#
loop_
_entity_poly.entity_id
_entity_poly.type
_entity_poly.pdbx_seq_one_letter_code
_entity_poly.pdbx_strand_id
1 'polypeptide(L)' 'MGAIGFPALQSIASRAVPDDAQGALQGVMTSLASIAMVIAPLLMTQTFAVFTDGTLPFYLPGAPFLLAALIMALCLMV' A
#
# COMPACT_ATOMS: atom_id res chain seq x y z
N MET A 1 -13.34 -2.49 -4.18
CA MET A 1 -12.46 -3.59 -3.71
C MET A 1 -11.66 -3.26 -2.44
N GLY A 2 -11.46 -1.99 -2.04
CA GLY A 2 -10.78 -1.67 -0.77
C GLY A 2 -11.55 -2.05 0.52
N ALA A 3 -12.87 -2.26 0.44
CA ALA A 3 -13.72 -2.50 1.61
C ALA A 3 -13.70 -3.94 2.15
N ILE A 4 -13.18 -4.93 1.41
CA ILE A 4 -13.17 -6.34 1.84
C ILE A 4 -11.80 -6.73 2.42
N GLY A 5 -10.71 -6.21 1.84
CA GLY A 5 -9.35 -6.55 2.25
C GLY A 5 -9.02 -6.10 3.68
N PHE A 6 -9.37 -4.85 4.02
CA PHE A 6 -9.02 -4.30 5.33
C PHE A 6 -9.72 -5.02 6.50
N PRO A 7 -11.05 -5.28 6.46
CA PRO A 7 -11.71 -6.08 7.50
C PRO A 7 -11.24 -7.54 7.55
N ALA A 8 -10.90 -8.15 6.41
CA ALA A 8 -10.38 -9.52 6.38
C ALA A 8 -9.01 -9.61 7.06
N LEU A 9 -8.09 -8.69 6.75
CA LEU A 9 -6.79 -8.60 7.41
C LEU A 9 -6.93 -8.31 8.90
N GLN A 10 -7.84 -7.40 9.26
CA GLN A 10 -8.12 -7.10 10.67
C GLN A 10 -8.69 -8.31 11.42
N SER A 11 -9.55 -9.11 10.80
CA SER A 11 -10.09 -10.35 11.39
C SER A 11 -9.03 -11.43 11.57
N ILE A 12 -8.07 -11.56 10.64
CA ILE A 12 -6.96 -12.50 10.78
C ILE A 12 -6.03 -12.03 11.91
N ALA A 13 -5.66 -10.75 11.91
CA ALA A 13 -4.74 -10.18 12.89
C ALA A 13 -5.34 -10.16 14.31
N SER A 14 -6.64 -9.90 14.46
CA SER A 14 -7.31 -9.88 15.78
C SER A 14 -7.33 -11.26 16.44
N ARG A 15 -7.28 -12.35 15.67
CA ARG A 15 -7.18 -13.72 16.20
C ARG A 15 -5.77 -14.08 16.66
N ALA A 16 -4.76 -13.34 16.22
CA ALA A 16 -3.35 -13.56 16.57
C ALA A 16 -2.93 -12.83 17.85
N VAL A 17 -3.80 -12.00 18.43
CA VAL A 17 -3.53 -11.14 19.58
C VAL A 17 -4.64 -11.33 20.63
N PRO A 18 -4.33 -11.39 21.95
CA PRO A 18 -5.35 -11.51 22.98
C PRO A 18 -6.26 -10.27 23.06
N ASP A 19 -7.45 -10.43 23.65
CA ASP A 19 -8.50 -9.40 23.68
C ASP A 19 -8.08 -8.10 24.38
N ASP A 20 -7.19 -8.18 25.36
CA ASP A 20 -6.66 -7.03 26.10
C ASP A 20 -5.67 -6.17 25.28
N ALA A 21 -5.17 -6.69 24.16
CA ALA A 21 -4.23 -6.01 23.27
C ALA A 21 -4.83 -5.57 21.93
N GLN A 22 -6.16 -5.69 21.74
CA GLN A 22 -6.84 -5.27 20.50
C GLN A 22 -6.71 -3.77 20.22
N GLY A 23 -6.66 -2.93 21.26
CA GLY A 23 -6.43 -1.48 21.12
C GLY A 23 -5.05 -1.17 20.52
N ALA A 24 -4.02 -1.92 20.92
CA ALA A 24 -2.68 -1.79 20.35
C ALA A 24 -2.65 -2.24 18.89
N LEU A 25 -3.33 -3.35 18.56
CA LEU A 25 -3.47 -3.83 17.19
C LEU A 25 -4.15 -2.78 16.28
N GLN A 26 -5.26 -2.18 16.74
CA GLN A 26 -5.94 -1.12 15.99
C GLN A 26 -5.05 0.12 15.81
N GLY A 27 -4.26 0.46 16.83
CA GLY A 27 -3.25 1.51 16.76
C GLY A 27 -2.24 1.25 15.64
N VAL A 28 -1.64 0.05 15.62
CA VAL A 28 -0.67 -0.35 14.58
C VAL A 28 -1.29 -0.31 13.18
N MET A 29 -2.48 -0.89 13.00
CA MET A 29 -3.17 -0.89 11.70
C MET A 29 -3.45 0.54 11.21
N THR A 30 -3.86 1.43 12.12
CA THR A 30 -4.12 2.84 11.81
C THR A 30 -2.82 3.58 11.46
N SER A 31 -1.74 3.35 12.21
CA SER A 31 -0.42 3.92 11.91
C SER A 31 0.10 3.48 10.55
N LEU A 32 -0.02 2.19 10.21
CA LEU A 32 0.36 1.66 8.90
C LEU A 32 -0.45 2.31 7.77
N ALA A 33 -1.76 2.45 7.94
CA ALA A 33 -2.61 3.14 6.98
C ALA A 33 -2.20 4.60 6.78
N SER A 34 -1.89 5.33 7.86
CA SER A 34 -1.41 6.71 7.80
C SER A 34 -0.08 6.84 7.05
N ILE A 35 0.88 5.93 7.31
CA ILE A 35 2.15 5.90 6.60
C ILE A 35 1.89 5.65 5.10
N ALA A 36 1.04 4.67 4.77
CA ALA A 36 0.69 4.37 3.39
C ALA A 36 0.04 5.58 2.68
N MET A 37 -0.82 6.33 3.37
CA MET A 37 -1.45 7.55 2.83
C MET A 37 -0.45 8.66 2.50
N VAL A 38 0.68 8.75 3.20
CA VAL A 38 1.73 9.74 2.91
C VAL A 38 2.67 9.23 1.82
N ILE A 39 3.11 7.98 1.94
CA ILE A 39 4.12 7.39 1.06
C ILE A 39 3.55 7.12 -0.34
N ALA A 40 2.31 6.64 -0.45
CA ALA A 40 1.75 6.25 -1.73
C ALA A 40 1.64 7.42 -2.74
N PRO A 41 1.07 8.60 -2.40
CA PRO A 41 1.03 9.73 -3.32
C PRO A 41 2.43 10.19 -3.74
N LEU A 42 3.40 10.20 -2.83
CA LEU A 42 4.77 10.58 -3.15
C LEU A 42 5.40 9.63 -4.17
N LEU A 43 5.31 8.31 -3.93
CA LEU A 43 5.83 7.30 -4.84
C LEU A 43 5.13 7.33 -6.21
N MET A 44 3.80 7.43 -6.22
CA MET A 44 3.02 7.42 -7.45
C MET A 44 3.29 8.69 -8.28
N THR A 45 3.33 9.86 -7.63
CA THR A 45 3.56 11.14 -8.31
C THR A 45 4.99 11.23 -8.85
N GLN A 46 5.99 10.81 -8.07
CA GLN A 46 7.38 10.79 -8.54
C GLN A 46 7.57 9.80 -9.69
N THR A 47 6.96 8.62 -9.61
CA THR A 47 7.00 7.63 -10.69
C THR A 47 6.34 8.20 -11.95
N PHE A 48 5.19 8.87 -11.81
CA PHE A 48 4.54 9.51 -12.95
C PHE A 48 5.44 10.59 -13.57
N ALA A 49 6.00 11.48 -12.75
CA ALA A 49 6.86 12.57 -13.22
C ALA A 49 8.06 12.05 -14.00
N VAL A 50 8.79 11.07 -13.45
CA VAL A 50 9.96 10.47 -14.12
C VAL A 50 9.59 9.85 -15.46
N PHE A 51 8.49 9.09 -15.55
CA PHE A 51 8.11 8.42 -16.80
C PHE A 51 7.36 9.32 -17.81
N THR A 52 7.17 10.60 -17.49
CA THR A 52 6.47 11.57 -18.36
C THR A 52 7.25 12.86 -18.65
N ASP A 53 8.40 13.10 -18.01
CA ASP A 53 9.18 14.33 -18.17
C ASP A 53 9.90 14.48 -19.53
N GLY A 54 9.93 13.44 -20.36
CA GLY A 54 10.55 13.43 -21.68
C GLY A 54 12.08 13.25 -21.68
N THR A 55 12.71 13.07 -20.52
CA THR A 55 14.16 12.77 -20.41
C THR A 55 14.49 11.31 -20.65
N LEU A 56 13.53 10.41 -20.39
CA LEU A 56 13.65 8.98 -20.69
C LEU A 56 13.25 8.68 -22.14
N PRO A 57 13.92 7.70 -22.81
CA PRO A 57 13.58 7.29 -24.16
C PRO A 57 12.22 6.58 -24.28
N PHE A 58 11.54 6.32 -23.16
CA PHE A 58 10.24 5.67 -23.10
C PHE A 58 9.25 6.55 -22.34
N TYR A 59 8.13 6.91 -22.97
CA TYR A 59 7.02 7.64 -22.36
C TYR A 59 5.97 6.64 -21.85
N LEU A 60 5.78 6.57 -20.53
CA LEU A 60 4.90 5.58 -19.92
C LEU A 60 4.09 6.17 -18.75
N PRO A 61 3.01 6.91 -19.02
CA PRO A 61 2.18 7.52 -17.98
C PRO A 61 1.49 6.49 -17.07
N GLY A 62 1.42 5.22 -17.50
CA GLY A 62 0.90 4.10 -16.72
C GLY A 62 1.89 3.49 -15.70
N ALA A 63 3.13 3.98 -15.64
CA ALA A 63 4.18 3.43 -14.77
C ALA A 63 3.80 3.34 -13.27
N PRO A 64 3.07 4.31 -12.66
CA PRO A 64 2.63 4.19 -11.26
C PRO A 64 1.74 2.96 -11.02
N PHE A 65 0.87 2.61 -11.97
CA PHE A 65 -0.01 1.43 -11.84
C PHE A 65 0.79 0.13 -11.95
N LEU A 66 1.80 0.08 -12.81
CA LEU A 66 2.70 -1.06 -12.91
C LEU A 66 3.50 -1.24 -11.62
N LEU A 67 4.00 -0.14 -11.04
CA LEU A 67 4.66 -0.17 -9.74
C LEU A 67 3.74 -0.71 -8.65
N ALA A 68 2.48 -0.24 -8.60
CA ALA A 68 1.49 -0.75 -7.66
C ALA A 68 1.22 -2.25 -7.86
N ALA A 69 1.11 -2.71 -9.11
CA ALA A 69 0.95 -4.13 -9.42
C ALA A 69 2.16 -4.97 -8.97
N LEU A 70 3.38 -4.44 -9.12
CA LEU A 70 4.61 -5.10 -8.72
C LEU A 70 4.71 -5.21 -7.19
N ILE A 71 4.36 -4.15 -6.46
CA ILE A 71 4.26 -4.17 -4.99
C ILE A 71 3.24 -5.21 -4.53
N MET A 72 2.06 -5.24 -5.15
CA MET A 72 1.03 -6.24 -4.83
C MET A 72 1.50 -7.68 -5.10
N ALA A 73 2.21 -7.90 -6.21
CA ALA A 73 2.77 -9.22 -6.54
C ALA A 73 3.83 -9.66 -5.51
N LEU A 74 4.69 -8.74 -5.07
CA LEU A 74 5.66 -9.01 -4.00
C LEU A 74 4.97 -9.36 -2.68
N CYS A 75 3.91 -8.64 -2.30
CA CYS A 75 3.13 -8.95 -1.10
C CYS A 75 2.45 -10.32 -1.14
N LEU A 76 2.12 -10.84 -2.33
CA LEU A 76 1.56 -12.20 -2.47
C LEU A 76 2.62 -13.30 -2.37
N MET A 77 3.90 -12.97 -2.59
CA MET A 77 5.00 -13.94 -2.49
C MET A 77 5.49 -14.15 -1.05
N VAL A 78 5.17 -13.24 -0.14
CA VAL A 78 5.54 -13.28 1.29
C VAL A 78 4.38 -13.81 2.10
#